data_AF-A0AAE3A911-F1
#
_entry.id   AF-A0AAE3A911-F1
#
_cell.length_a   1.000
_cell.length_b   1.000
_cell.length_c   1.000
_cell.angle_alpha   90.00
_cell.angle_beta   90.00
_cell.angle_gamma   90.00
#
_symmetry.space_group_name_H-M   'P 1'
#
loop_
_entity.id
_entity.type
_entity.pdbx_description
1 polymer ?
#
loop_
_entity_poly.entity_id
_entity_poly.type
_entity_poly.pdbx_seq_one_letter_code
_entity_poly.pdbx_strand_id
1 'polypeptide(L)' 'MTMDELAVMDGSKCIVQVRGVRPFLSDKYDLTQHPNYKMTADYDKRNYFDVVKFLSHNLILKADDEYDVIDMTA' A
#
# COMPACT_ATOMS: atom_id res chain seq x y z
N MET A 1 -13.95 28.83 -6.45
CA MET A 1 -13.27 27.63 -6.96
C MET A 1 -14.13 27.06 -8.07
N THR A 2 -13.62 27.11 -9.31
CA THR A 2 -14.25 26.50 -10.49
C THR A 2 -13.77 25.06 -10.68
N MET A 3 -14.38 24.33 -11.61
CA MET A 3 -13.95 22.96 -11.93
C MET A 3 -12.53 22.92 -12.50
N ASP A 4 -12.17 23.90 -13.32
CA ASP A 4 -10.81 24.01 -13.88
C ASP A 4 -9.79 24.32 -12.79
N GLU A 5 -10.12 25.21 -11.85
CA GLU A 5 -9.27 25.52 -10.69
C GLU A 5 -9.06 24.29 -9.79
N LEU A 6 -10.06 23.41 -9.66
CA LEU A 6 -9.93 22.16 -8.93
C LEU A 6 -9.01 21.15 -9.65
N ALA A 7 -9.09 21.09 -10.99
CA ALA A 7 -8.28 20.18 -11.80
C ALA A 7 -6.78 20.54 -11.80
N VAL A 8 -6.45 21.82 -11.62
CA VAL A 8 -5.06 22.31 -11.53
C VAL A 8 -4.60 22.57 -10.09
N MET A 9 -5.40 22.16 -9.10
CA MET A 9 -5.05 22.35 -7.70
C MET A 9 -3.76 21.60 -7.35
N ASP A 10 -2.90 22.23 -6.55
CA ASP A 10 -1.68 21.61 -6.07
C ASP A 10 -1.97 20.27 -5.40
N GLY A 11 -1.29 19.22 -5.88
CA GLY A 11 -1.38 17.87 -5.35
C GLY A 11 -0.94 17.76 -3.88
N SER A 12 -0.30 18.77 -3.31
CA SER A 12 0.01 18.85 -1.88
C SER A 12 -1.13 19.40 -1.01
N LYS A 13 -2.23 19.89 -1.59
CA LYS A 13 -3.34 20.56 -0.87
C LYS A 13 -4.64 19.78 -0.94
N CYS A 14 -5.51 20.03 0.03
CA CYS A 14 -6.86 19.49 0.09
C CYS A 14 -7.88 20.56 0.50
N ILE A 15 -9.14 20.34 0.12
CA ILE A 15 -10.27 21.15 0.57
C ILE A 15 -10.89 20.43 1.77
N VAL A 16 -10.89 21.09 2.92
CA VAL A 16 -11.44 20.52 4.16
C VAL A 16 -12.78 21.19 4.47
N GLN A 17 -13.80 20.36 4.69
CA GLN A 17 -15.12 20.82 5.12
C GLN A 17 -15.42 20.29 6.52
N VAL A 18 -15.47 21.20 7.49
CA VAL A 18 -15.86 20.91 8.87
C VAL A 18 -17.24 21.51 9.13
N ARG A 19 -18.09 20.79 9.87
CA ARG A 19 -19.44 21.28 10.21
C ARG A 19 -19.36 22.63 10.92
N GLY A 20 -20.08 23.62 10.41
CA GLY A 20 -20.14 24.97 10.99
C GLY A 20 -19.02 25.91 10.55
N VAL A 21 -18.07 25.44 9.73
CA VAL A 21 -16.98 26.27 9.18
C VAL A 21 -17.09 26.29 7.66
N ARG A 22 -16.73 27.42 7.06
CA ARG A 22 -16.63 27.53 5.60
C ARG A 22 -15.50 26.61 5.10
N PRO A 23 -15.67 25.89 3.99
CA PRO A 23 -14.57 25.11 3.42
C PRO A 23 -13.32 25.96 3.21
N PHE A 24 -12.17 25.39 3.53
CA PHE A 24 -10.87 26.06 3.41
C PHE A 24 -9.83 25.11 2.84
N LEU A 25 -8.73 25.67 2.35
CA LEU A 25 -7.58 24.90 1.88
C LEU A 25 -6.68 24.54 3.06
N SER A 26 -6.29 23.28 3.12
CA SER A 26 -5.30 22.76 4.05
C SER A 26 -4.21 22.05 3.27
N ASP A 27 -3.00 22.03 3.83
CA ASP A 27 -1.95 21.15 3.33
C ASP A 27 -2.28 19.70 3.69
N LYS A 28 -1.89 18.78 2.81
CA LYS A 28 -1.98 17.34 3.05
C LYS A 28 -1.01 16.95 4.16
N TYR A 29 -1.40 15.92 4.89
CA TYR A 29 -0.55 15.34 5.92
C TYR A 29 0.74 14.78 5.28
N ASP A 30 1.89 15.15 5.84
CA ASP A 30 3.19 14.63 5.43
C ASP A 30 3.32 13.17 5.90
N LEU A 31 3.29 12.24 4.96
CA LEU A 31 3.38 10.80 5.23
C LEU A 31 4.70 10.41 5.92
N THR A 32 5.77 11.18 5.73
CA THR A 32 7.07 10.89 6.35
C THR A 32 7.07 11.06 7.87
N GLN A 33 6.12 11.86 8.39
CA GLN A 33 5.91 12.11 9.82
C GLN A 33 5.14 10.98 10.51
N HIS A 34 4.52 10.06 9.74
CA HIS A 34 3.71 9.01 10.32
C HIS A 34 4.58 8.05 11.15
N PRO A 35 4.17 7.63 12.37
CA PRO A 35 4.98 6.74 13.22
C PRO A 35 5.40 5.43 12.51
N ASN A 36 4.52 4.91 11.65
CA ASN A 36 4.74 3.68 10.89
C ASN A 36 5.32 3.90 9.49
N TYR A 37 5.74 5.11 9.11
CA TYR A 37 6.27 5.37 7.77
C TYR A 37 7.48 4.47 7.45
N LYS A 38 8.28 4.13 8.46
CA LYS A 38 9.44 3.23 8.36
C LYS A 38 9.11 1.81 7.91
N MET A 39 7.84 1.41 7.98
CA MET A 39 7.36 0.09 7.54
C MET A 39 6.89 0.09 6.07
N THR A 40 6.90 1.25 5.41
CA THR A 40 6.44 1.39 4.02
C THR A 40 7.57 1.11 3.03
N ALA A 41 7.19 0.72 1.81
CA ALA A 41 8.10 0.58 0.68
C ALA A 41 8.74 1.91 0.25
N ASP A 42 8.04 3.03 0.48
CA ASP A 42 8.54 4.38 0.16
C ASP A 42 9.72 4.76 1.06
N TYR A 43 9.76 4.25 2.30
CA TYR A 43 10.88 4.44 3.21
C TYR A 43 12.07 3.52 2.88
N ASP A 44 11.81 2.22 2.68
CA ASP A 44 12.83 1.24 2.29
C ASP A 44 12.25 0.22 1.31
N LYS A 45 12.90 0.03 0.16
CA LYS A 45 12.51 -0.96 -0.85
C LYS A 45 12.52 -2.40 -0.32
N ARG A 46 13.15 -2.69 0.81
CA ARG A 46 13.08 -4.00 1.47
C ARG A 46 11.68 -4.31 2.03
N ASN A 47 10.89 -3.27 2.32
CA ASN A 47 9.52 -3.41 2.78
C ASN A 47 8.53 -3.66 1.62
N TYR A 48 9.02 -3.71 0.37
CA TYR A 48 8.16 -4.04 -0.77
C TYR A 48 7.62 -5.45 -0.61
N PHE A 49 6.30 -5.59 -0.67
CA PHE A 49 5.66 -6.88 -0.64
C PHE A 49 5.78 -7.56 -2.01
N ASP A 50 6.52 -8.66 -2.06
CA ASP A 50 6.65 -9.49 -3.26
C ASP A 50 5.49 -10.48 -3.34
N VAL A 51 4.45 -10.09 -4.08
CA VAL A 51 3.24 -10.89 -4.30
C VAL A 51 3.56 -12.20 -5.03
N VAL A 52 4.51 -12.18 -5.97
CA VAL A 52 4.84 -13.35 -6.79
C VAL A 52 5.50 -14.41 -5.92
N LYS A 53 6.46 -14.00 -5.09
CA LYS A 53 7.11 -14.89 -4.12
C LYS A 53 6.13 -15.44 -3.07
N PHE A 54 5.17 -14.63 -2.64
CA PHE A 54 4.14 -15.07 -1.70
C PHE A 54 3.20 -16.12 -2.32
N LEU A 55 2.83 -15.95 -3.59
CA LEU A 55 1.94 -16.88 -4.30
C LEU A 55 2.68 -18.13 -4.81
N SER A 56 4.00 -18.06 -5.05
CA SER A 56 4.81 -19.22 -5.44
C SER A 56 5.04 -20.16 -4.26
N HIS A 57 4.05 -20.97 -3.93
CA HIS A 57 4.19 -22.07 -2.99
C HIS A 57 4.70 -23.31 -3.74
N ASN A 58 6.01 -23.50 -3.73
CA ASN A 58 6.59 -24.82 -3.96
C ASN A 58 6.64 -25.55 -2.61
N LEU A 59 6.10 -26.77 -2.55
CA LEU A 59 6.28 -27.62 -1.38
C LEU A 59 7.77 -27.96 -1.25
N ILE A 60 8.43 -27.45 -0.20
CA ILE A 60 9.82 -27.79 0.12
C ILE A 60 9.78 -28.97 1.08
N LEU A 61 10.02 -30.17 0.57
CA LEU A 61 10.13 -31.39 1.37
C LEU A 61 11.49 -31.44 2.09
N LYS A 62 11.49 -31.79 3.37
CA LYS A 62 12.70 -32.16 4.11
C LYS A 62 12.94 -33.66 4.02
N ALA A 63 14.18 -34.09 4.28
CA ALA A 63 14.57 -35.49 4.18
C ALA A 63 13.78 -36.43 5.12
N ASP A 64 13.30 -35.89 6.24
CA ASP A 64 12.55 -36.64 7.26
C ASP A 64 11.01 -36.48 7.10
N ASP A 65 10.54 -35.80 6.04
CA ASP A 65 9.10 -35.61 5.83
C ASP A 65 8.50 -36.86 5.17
N GLU A 66 7.47 -37.43 5.80
CA GLU A 66 6.61 -38.42 5.16
C GLU A 66 5.55 -37.71 4.31
N TYR A 67 5.39 -38.12 3.06
CA TYR A 67 4.42 -37.55 2.13
C TYR A 67 3.81 -38.61 1.22
N ASP A 68 2.52 -38.46 0.93
CA ASP A 68 1.81 -39.30 -0.04
C ASP A 68 1.89 -38.66 -1.43
N VAL A 69 2.37 -39.43 -2.42
CA VAL A 69 2.40 -39.00 -3.82
C VAL A 69 1.08 -39.40 -4.47
N ILE A 70 0.28 -38.41 -4.87
CA ILE A 70 -0.95 -38.64 -5.62
C ILE A 70 -0.67 -38.28 -7.09
N ASP A 71 -0.59 -39.29 -7.94
CA ASP A 71 -0.54 -39.07 -9.39
C ASP A 71 -1.94 -38.68 -9.88
N MET A 72 -2.07 -37.42 -10.32
CA MET A 72 -3.27 -36.95 -11.02
C MET A 72 -3.06 -37.14 -12.53
N THR A 73 -3.27 -38.36 -13.00
CA THR A 73 -3.37 -38.60 -14.45
C THR A 73 -4.69 -37.99 -14.94
N ALA A 74 -4.61 -37.04 -15.87
CA ALA A 74 -5.76 -36.48 -16.58
C ALA A 74 -6.40 -37.50 -17.53
#